data_AF-A0A5P9Q6G1-F1
#
_entry.id   AF-A0A5P9Q6G1-F1
#
_cell.length_a   1.000
_cell.length_b   1.000
_cell.length_c   1.000
_cell.angle_alpha   90.00
_cell.angle_beta   90.00
_cell.angle_gamma   90.00
#
_symmetry.space_group_name_H-M   'P 1'
#
loop_
_entity.id
_entity.type
_entity.pdbx_description
1 polymer ?
#
loop_
_entity_poly.entity_id
_entity_poly.type
_entity_poly.pdbx_seq_one_letter_code
_entity_poly.pdbx_strand_id
1 'polypeptide(L)'
;MYALKFLSKLELGRDYAVMPLEGLWWADDPSTFTSARDKSRWDWTVMILVPDWLTPDHLDAARAKVRAKGGAPVLDEVRRERLDEGRCVQTLHVAPA
;
A
#
# COMPACT_ATOMS: atom_id res chain seq x y z
N MET A 1 4.40 -0.09 7.20
CA MET A 1 3.10 -0.37 7.86
C MET A 1 3.19 -0.65 9.37
N TYR A 2 3.95 -1.64 9.84
CA TYR A 2 3.95 -1.98 11.28
C TYR A 2 4.37 -0.84 12.21
N ALA A 3 5.32 0.02 11.80
CA ALA A 3 5.68 1.21 12.58
C ALA A 3 4.49 2.15 12.82
N LEU A 4 3.66 2.37 11.79
CA LEU A 4 2.45 3.20 11.86
C LEU A 4 1.37 2.54 12.74
N LYS A 5 1.21 1.21 12.63
CA LYS A 5 0.33 0.44 13.53
C LYS A 5 0.74 0.61 15.00
N PHE A 6 2.02 0.42 15.30
CA PHE A 6 2.50 0.55 16.67
C PHE A 6 2.41 1.99 17.18
N LEU A 7 2.64 2.99 16.33
CA LEU A 7 2.39 4.39 16.67
C LEU A 7 0.92 4.60 17.06
N SER A 8 -0.02 4.17 16.22
CA SER A 8 -1.46 4.29 16.52
C SER A 8 -1.84 3.64 17.85
N LYS A 9 -1.33 2.43 18.09
CA LYS A 9 -1.63 1.69 19.33
C LYS A 9 -1.04 2.36 20.57
N LEU A 10 0.22 2.76 20.51
CA LEU A 10 0.97 3.22 21.68
C LEU A 10 0.76 4.71 21.99
N GLU A 11 0.63 5.54 20.96
CA GLU A 11 0.57 7.00 21.12
C GLU A 11 -0.86 7.54 21.02
N LEU A 12 -1.71 6.92 20.20
CA LEU A 12 -3.11 7.35 20.01
C LEU A 12 -4.11 6.48 20.79
N GLY A 13 -3.67 5.39 21.41
CA GLY A 13 -4.53 4.44 22.12
C GLY A 13 -5.52 3.71 21.20
N ARG A 14 -5.26 3.66 19.89
CA ARG A 14 -6.15 3.06 18.88
C ARG A 14 -5.43 1.94 18.14
N ASP A 15 -5.80 0.69 18.44
CA ASP A 15 -5.29 -0.48 17.72
C ASP A 15 -6.14 -0.77 16.47
N TYR A 16 -5.51 -1.31 15.43
CA TYR A 16 -6.18 -1.74 14.21
C TYR A 16 -5.48 -2.95 13.60
N ALA A 17 -6.23 -3.78 12.87
CA ALA A 17 -5.67 -4.87 12.09
C ALA A 17 -4.96 -4.32 10.85
N VAL A 18 -3.81 -4.88 10.48
CA VAL A 18 -3.17 -4.55 9.21
C VAL A 18 -4.02 -5.19 8.11
N MET A 19 -4.58 -4.37 7.21
CA MET A 19 -5.40 -4.85 6.12
C MET A 19 -4.58 -5.65 5.10
N PRO A 20 -5.20 -6.50 4.28
CA PRO A 20 -4.53 -7.20 3.19
C PRO A 20 -3.78 -6.23 2.27
N LEU A 21 -2.73 -6.74 1.63
CA LEU A 21 -2.01 -6.01 0.59
C LEU A 21 -2.88 -5.93 -0.66
N GLU A 22 -3.05 -4.72 -1.18
CA GLU A 22 -3.71 -4.44 -2.44
C GLU A 22 -2.68 -3.95 -3.47
N GLY A 23 -3.01 -4.10 -4.75
CA GLY A 23 -2.17 -3.66 -5.86
C GLY A 23 -3.02 -3.13 -6.99
N LEU A 24 -2.54 -2.06 -7.62
CA LEU A 24 -2.98 -1.60 -8.93
C LEU A 24 -1.89 -1.93 -9.92
N TRP A 25 -2.28 -2.40 -11.11
CA TRP A 25 -1.38 -2.69 -12.22
C TRP A 25 -1.92 -2.05 -13.49
N TRP A 26 -1.05 -1.39 -14.23
CA TRP A 26 -1.39 -0.80 -15.52
C TRP A 26 -0.16 -0.79 -16.44
N ALA A 27 -0.39 -0.46 -17.71
CA ALA A 27 0.65 -0.29 -18.71
C ALA A 27 0.08 0.62 -19.81
N ASP A 28 0.94 1.36 -20.52
CA ASP A 28 0.53 2.20 -21.64
C ASP A 28 -0.15 1.41 -22.77
N ASP A 29 0.28 0.16 -22.97
CA ASP A 29 -0.30 -0.77 -23.92
C ASP A 29 -0.90 -1.99 -23.19
N PRO A 30 -2.25 -2.15 -23.18
CA PRO A 30 -2.92 -3.29 -22.56
C PRO A 30 -2.54 -4.67 -23.12
N SER A 31 -2.02 -4.74 -24.35
CA SER A 31 -1.57 -6.00 -24.96
C SER A 31 -0.43 -6.65 -24.15
N THR A 32 0.29 -5.82 -23.38
CA THR A 32 1.35 -6.18 -22.44
C THR A 32 0.89 -7.22 -21.40
N PHE A 33 -0.38 -7.19 -20.99
CA PHE A 33 -0.92 -8.14 -20.01
C PHE A 33 -1.32 -9.48 -20.63
N THR A 34 -1.55 -9.53 -21.95
CA THR A 34 -2.25 -10.63 -22.61
C THR A 34 -1.37 -11.35 -23.63
N SER A 35 -1.24 -10.83 -24.84
CA SER A 35 -0.54 -11.48 -25.95
C SER A 35 0.98 -11.34 -25.82
N ALA A 36 1.48 -10.17 -25.45
CA ALA A 36 2.92 -9.92 -25.32
C ALA A 36 3.51 -10.48 -24.02
N ARG A 37 2.73 -10.48 -22.92
CA ARG A 37 3.13 -10.96 -21.58
C ARG A 37 4.46 -10.39 -21.07
N ASP A 38 4.76 -9.15 -21.46
CA ASP A 38 6.00 -8.48 -21.10
C ASP A 38 5.86 -7.77 -19.74
N LYS A 39 6.26 -8.46 -18.68
CA LYS A 39 6.21 -7.94 -17.30
C LYS A 39 7.12 -6.73 -17.06
N SER A 40 8.12 -6.48 -17.92
CA SER A 40 9.04 -5.36 -17.73
C SER A 40 8.39 -4.00 -17.98
N ARG A 41 7.24 -3.99 -18.66
CA ARG A 41 6.47 -2.79 -19.01
C ARG A 41 5.28 -2.54 -18.07
N TRP A 42 5.22 -3.23 -16.94
CA TRP A 42 4.13 -3.07 -15.98
C TRP A 42 4.46 -1.96 -15.00
N ASP A 43 3.56 -0.99 -14.92
CA ASP A 43 3.51 -0.04 -13.82
C ASP A 43 2.59 -0.57 -12.72
N TRP A 44 2.91 -0.18 -11.48
CA TRP A 44 2.16 -0.65 -10.34
C TRP A 44 2.20 0.31 -9.16
N THR A 45 1.20 0.18 -8.29
CA THR A 45 1.21 0.76 -6.95
C THR A 45 0.69 -0.29 -6.00
N VAL A 46 1.49 -0.60 -4.97
CA VAL A 46 1.07 -1.47 -3.87
C VAL A 46 0.60 -0.61 -2.70
N MET A 47 -0.48 -1.02 -2.05
CA MET A 47 -1.09 -0.25 -0.98
C MET A 47 -1.65 -1.14 0.12
N ILE A 48 -1.74 -0.56 1.31
CA ILE A 48 -2.42 -1.16 2.45
C ILE A 48 -3.33 -0.09 3.03
N LEU A 49 -4.62 -0.40 3.15
CA LEU A 49 -5.59 0.52 3.72
C LEU A 49 -5.21 0.86 5.16
N VAL A 50 -5.16 2.16 5.45
CA VAL A 50 -4.91 2.71 6.78
C VAL A 50 -6.15 3.46 7.26
N PRO A 51 -6.44 3.43 8.57
CA PRO A 51 -7.55 4.20 9.13
C PRO A 51 -7.48 5.71 8.87
N ASP A 52 -8.64 6.35 8.80
CA ASP A 52 -8.81 7.77 8.48
C ASP A 52 -8.22 8.73 9.53
N TRP A 53 -8.18 8.31 10.80
CA TRP A 53 -7.58 9.05 11.90
C TRP A 53 -6.05 9.16 11.81
N LEU A 54 -5.40 8.41 10.92
CA LEU A 54 -3.97 8.55 10.67
C LEU A 54 -3.72 9.73 9.73
N THR A 55 -2.85 10.63 10.14
CA THR A 55 -2.52 11.89 9.45
C THR A 55 -1.18 11.76 8.71
N PRO A 56 -0.81 12.73 7.86
CA PRO A 56 0.53 12.80 7.29
C PRO A 56 1.62 12.83 8.36
N ASP A 57 1.43 13.59 9.45
CA ASP A 57 2.39 13.67 10.55
C ASP A 57 2.64 12.31 11.22
N HIS A 58 1.59 11.49 11.38
CA HIS A 58 1.75 10.13 11.89
C HIS A 58 2.59 9.25 10.96
N LEU A 59 2.44 9.42 9.64
CA LEU A 59 3.27 8.72 8.66
C LEU A 59 4.73 9.18 8.76
N ASP A 60 4.98 10.47 8.88
CA ASP A 60 6.33 11.03 8.97
C ASP A 60 7.05 10.61 10.26
N ALA A 61 6.35 10.61 11.39
CA ALA A 61 6.85 10.05 12.65
C ALA A 61 7.20 8.55 12.51
N ALA A 62 6.33 7.77 11.84
CA ALA A 62 6.60 6.37 11.56
C ALA A 62 7.82 6.18 10.64
N ARG A 63 8.00 7.02 9.60
CA ARG A 63 9.20 7.00 8.74
C ARG A 63 10.46 7.30 9.52
N ALA A 64 10.45 8.34 10.35
CA ALA A 64 11.59 8.71 11.18
C ALA A 64 12.03 7.55 12.09
N LYS A 65 11.06 6.86 12.71
CA LYS A 65 11.29 5.67 13.55
C LYS A 65 11.88 4.49 12.78
N VAL A 66 11.44 4.26 11.53
CA VAL A 66 12.02 3.22 10.67
C VAL A 66 13.44 3.60 10.25
N ARG A 67 13.68 4.87 9.88
CA ARG A 67 15.00 5.39 9.50
C ARG A 67 16.01 5.21 10.63
N ALA A 68 15.62 5.53 11.86
CA ALA A 68 16.44 5.34 13.05
C ALA A 68 16.79 3.87 13.35
N LYS A 69 16.02 2.91 12.82
CA LYS A 69 16.21 1.46 13.00
C LYS A 69 16.94 0.78 11.83
N GLY A 70 17.64 1.55 10.99
CA GLY A 70 18.36 1.02 9.83
C GLY A 70 17.65 1.22 8.50
N GLY A 71 16.45 1.83 8.50
CA GLY A 71 15.71 2.16 7.29
C GLY A 71 14.97 0.98 6.67
N ALA A 72 14.41 1.22 5.49
CA ALA A 72 13.77 0.22 4.65
C ALA A 72 13.98 0.61 3.17
N PRO A 73 13.99 -0.35 2.23
CA PRO A 73 13.96 -0.05 0.81
C PRO A 73 12.79 0.88 0.50
N VAL A 74 13.01 1.85 -0.39
CA VAL A 74 12.00 2.78 -0.92
C VAL A 74 11.15 3.50 0.15
N LEU A 75 11.68 3.68 1.37
CA LEU A 75 10.96 4.31 2.49
C LEU A 75 10.44 5.71 2.16
N ASP A 76 11.18 6.46 1.36
CA ASP A 76 10.83 7.81 0.97
C ASP A 76 9.71 7.84 -0.09
N GLU A 77 9.50 6.76 -0.84
CA GLU A 77 8.42 6.61 -1.84
C GLU A 77 7.07 6.23 -1.22
N VAL A 78 7.08 5.71 0.01
CA VAL A 78 5.84 5.44 0.75
C VAL A 78 5.06 6.75 0.88
N ARG A 79 3.75 6.71 0.69
CA ARG A 79 2.89 7.90 0.83
C ARG A 79 1.52 7.50 1.32
N ARG A 80 0.82 8.45 1.92
CA ARG A 80 -0.59 8.31 2.27
C ARG A 80 -1.40 9.02 1.20
N GLU A 81 -2.29 8.27 0.55
CA GLU A 81 -3.19 8.80 -0.47
C GLU A 81 -4.62 8.36 -0.19
N ARG A 82 -5.56 9.14 -0.71
CA ARG A 82 -6.96 8.75 -0.80
C ARG A 82 -7.17 8.18 -2.20
N LEU A 83 -7.62 6.93 -2.27
CA LEU A 83 -8.08 6.31 -3.52
C LEU A 83 -9.60 6.40 -3.55
N ASP A 84 -10.15 7.04 -4.58
CA ASP A 84 -11.57 6.97 -4.94
C ASP A 84 -11.68 6.14 -6.21
N GLU A 85 -12.03 4.86 -6.05
CA GLU A 85 -12.10 3.90 -7.14
C GLU A 85 -13.34 4.12 -8.03
N GLY A 86 -14.36 4.81 -7.52
CA GLY A 86 -15.64 4.98 -8.19
C GLY A 86 -16.39 3.66 -8.36
N ARG A 87 -16.96 3.45 -9.55
CA ARG A 87 -17.80 2.28 -9.85
C ARG A 87 -16.95 1.14 -10.41
N CYS A 88 -16.89 0.04 -9.67
CA CYS A 88 -16.12 -1.13 -10.04
C CYS A 88 -16.96 -2.41 -10.07
N VAL A 89 -16.38 -3.45 -10.69
CA VAL A 89 -16.83 -4.85 -10.56
C VAL A 89 -15.72 -5.61 -9.85
N GLN A 90 -16.09 -6.40 -8.85
CA GLN A 90 -15.17 -7.24 -8.10
C GLN A 90 -15.60 -8.69 -8.18
N THR A 91 -14.62 -9.59 -8.34
CA THR A 91 -14.83 -11.04 -8.28
C THR A 91 -13.73 -11.68 -7.45
N LEU A 92 -14.08 -12.73 -6.69
CA LEU A 92 -13.10 -13.56 -6.00
C LEU A 92 -12.47 -14.51 -7.02
N HIS A 93 -11.16 -14.43 -7.20
CA HIS A 93 -10.40 -15.42 -7.96
C HIS A 93 -9.84 -16.47 -6.99
N VAL A 94 -10.31 -17.72 -7.11
CA VAL A 94 -9.77 -18.86 -6.36
C VAL A 94 -8.89 -19.67 -7.31
N ALA A 95 -7.58 -19.64 -7.10
CA ALA A 95 -6.65 -20.48 -7.85
C ALA A 95 -6.64 -21.91 -7.29
N PRO A 96 -6.38 -22.94 -8.12
CA PRO A 96 -6.15 -24.30 -7.64
C PRO A 96 -4.97 -24.36 -6.65
N ALA A 97 -5.05 -25.28 -5.70
CA ALA A 97 -3.97 -25.58 -4.75
C ALA A 97 -2.80 -26.30 -5.43
#